data_AF-A0A4Q2XHW2-F1
#
_entry.id   AF-A0A4Q2XHW2-F1
#
_cell.length_a   1.000
_cell.length_b   1.000
_cell.length_c   1.000
_cell.angle_alpha   90.00
_cell.angle_beta   90.00
_cell.angle_gamma   90.00
#
_symmetry.space_group_name_H-M   'P 1'
#
loop_
_entity.id
_entity.type
_entity.pdbx_description
1 polymer ?
#
loop_
_entity_poly.entity_id
_entity_poly.type
_entity_poly.pdbx_seq_one_letter_code
_entity_poly.pdbx_strand_id
1 'polypeptide(L)'
;MRFSLVLLSAAFVCSCANTSMSPVASPAGVPVVIRVPGVKAGQKAKQEQISAINQRVEKELARNAPATKPDPRILTVGTVGPVGDVKSKKGERFVGYMPVVVVRAAYPAEAVDRAAGLIAAAYYRAAQKHYKVVPVTELANQPRKTKP
;
A
#
# COMPACT_ATOMS: atom_id res chain seq x y z
N MET A 1 -4.00 -46.51 -28.37
CA MET A 1 -3.43 -45.16 -28.22
C MET A 1 -4.48 -44.19 -27.70
N ARG A 2 -4.74 -44.15 -26.39
CA ARG A 2 -5.71 -43.23 -25.76
C ARG A 2 -5.31 -42.94 -24.30
N PHE A 3 -4.14 -42.33 -24.09
CA PHE A 3 -3.75 -41.87 -22.73
C PHE A 3 -3.01 -40.52 -22.71
N SER A 4 -2.82 -39.88 -23.87
CA SER A 4 -2.01 -38.66 -23.96
C SER A 4 -2.81 -37.36 -23.97
N LEU A 5 -4.15 -37.41 -23.98
CA LEU A 5 -4.97 -36.19 -24.07
C LEU A 5 -5.46 -35.63 -22.73
N VAL A 6 -5.31 -36.37 -21.62
CA VAL A 6 -5.82 -35.94 -20.29
C VAL A 6 -4.78 -35.13 -19.49
N LEU A 7 -3.49 -35.27 -19.83
CA LEU A 7 -2.41 -34.53 -19.16
C LEU A 7 -2.21 -33.10 -19.67
N LEU A 8 -2.71 -32.75 -20.86
CA LEU A 8 -2.59 -31.39 -21.40
C LEU A 8 -3.61 -30.41 -20.82
N SER A 9 -4.74 -30.91 -20.31
CA SER A 9 -5.76 -30.09 -19.62
C SER A 9 -5.41 -29.73 -18.18
N ALA A 10 -4.41 -30.38 -17.58
CA ALA A 10 -3.92 -30.05 -16.23
C ALA A 10 -2.76 -29.04 -16.25
N ALA A 11 -2.06 -28.88 -17.37
CA ALA A 11 -0.92 -27.96 -17.51
C ALA A 11 -1.33 -26.51 -17.85
N PHE A 12 -2.58 -26.28 -18.26
CA PHE A 12 -3.10 -24.93 -18.54
C PHE A 12 -3.78 -24.25 -17.34
N VAL A 13 -3.69 -24.84 -16.15
CA VAL A 13 -4.00 -24.16 -14.88
C VAL A 13 -2.73 -23.46 -14.36
N CYS A 14 -2.02 -22.76 -15.26
CA CYS A 14 -0.90 -21.91 -14.91
C CYS A 14 -1.46 -20.59 -14.33
N SER A 15 -1.89 -20.65 -13.07
CA SER A 15 -2.02 -19.55 -12.11
C SER A 15 -2.37 -18.17 -12.69
N CYS A 16 -3.65 -17.92 -13.03
CA CYS A 16 -4.15 -16.58 -13.32
C CYS A 16 -4.31 -15.73 -12.04
N ALA A 17 -3.25 -15.61 -11.24
CA ALA A 17 -3.23 -14.70 -10.11
C ALA A 17 -2.94 -13.28 -10.62
N ASN A 18 -3.94 -12.40 -10.54
CA ASN A 18 -3.76 -10.99 -10.86
C ASN A 18 -3.20 -10.27 -9.62
N THR A 19 -2.30 -9.32 -9.86
CA THR A 19 -1.70 -8.48 -8.83
C THR A 19 -1.95 -7.03 -9.19
N SER A 20 -2.48 -6.27 -8.23
CA SER A 20 -2.68 -4.82 -8.37
C SER A 20 -1.98 -4.08 -7.25
N MET A 21 -1.47 -2.91 -7.58
CA MET A 21 -0.80 -2.00 -6.66
C MET A 21 -1.50 -0.66 -6.71
N SER A 22 -2.06 -0.23 -5.59
CA SER A 22 -2.71 1.07 -5.47
C SER A 22 -1.96 1.93 -4.45
N PRO A 23 -1.42 3.10 -4.85
CA PRO A 23 -0.89 4.04 -3.88
C PRO A 23 -2.02 4.48 -2.95
N VAL A 24 -1.69 4.67 -1.67
CA VAL A 24 -2.62 5.32 -0.75
C VAL A 24 -2.73 6.78 -1.16
N ALA A 25 -3.94 7.18 -1.52
CA ALA A 25 -4.23 8.50 -2.05
C ALA A 25 -5.35 9.17 -1.25
N SER A 26 -5.32 10.50 -1.25
CA SER A 26 -6.42 11.33 -0.77
C SER A 26 -7.68 11.15 -1.63
N PRO A 27 -8.86 11.63 -1.20
CA PRO A 27 -10.09 11.56 -1.99
C PRO A 27 -9.99 12.26 -3.34
N ALA A 28 -9.06 13.21 -3.49
CA ALA A 28 -8.76 13.89 -4.75
C ALA A 28 -7.83 13.10 -5.68
N GLY A 29 -7.50 11.85 -5.35
CA GLY A 29 -6.59 11.01 -6.14
C GLY A 29 -5.11 11.34 -6.00
N VAL A 30 -4.74 12.24 -5.08
CA VAL A 30 -3.36 12.65 -4.85
C VAL A 30 -2.69 11.69 -3.86
N PRO A 31 -1.56 11.04 -4.20
CA PRO A 31 -0.80 10.19 -3.28
C PRO A 31 -0.43 10.91 -1.98
N VAL A 32 -0.30 10.16 -0.90
CA VAL A 32 -0.03 10.75 0.43
C VAL A 32 1.23 10.19 1.07
N VAL A 33 1.81 11.00 1.94
CA VAL A 33 2.95 10.65 2.79
C VAL A 33 2.50 10.69 4.24
N ILE A 34 2.72 9.59 4.95
CA ILE A 34 2.49 9.48 6.39
C ILE A 34 3.77 9.86 7.11
N ARG A 35 3.69 10.83 8.03
CA ARG A 35 4.83 11.16 8.89
C ARG A 35 5.14 9.99 9.81
N VAL A 36 6.38 9.51 9.81
CA VAL A 36 6.84 8.46 10.73
C VAL A 36 7.00 9.06 12.14
N PRO A 37 6.25 8.57 13.15
CA PRO A 37 6.32 9.12 14.51
C PRO A 37 7.71 8.91 15.14
N GLY A 38 8.18 9.93 15.86
CA GLY A 38 9.43 9.84 16.61
C GLY A 38 10.71 9.86 15.77
N VAL A 39 10.62 9.98 14.45
CA VAL A 39 11.80 10.07 13.56
C VAL A 39 12.02 11.51 13.11
N LYS A 40 13.21 12.04 13.39
CA LYS A 40 13.61 13.38 12.93
C LYS A 40 14.17 13.32 11.52
N ALA A 41 14.08 14.44 10.79
CA ALA A 41 14.70 14.53 9.46
C ALA A 41 16.20 14.23 9.52
N GLY A 42 16.73 13.54 8.51
CA GLY A 42 18.11 13.06 8.46
C GLY A 42 18.36 11.76 9.24
N GLN A 43 17.35 11.21 9.90
CA GLN A 43 17.44 9.89 10.54
C GLN A 43 16.80 8.83 9.65
N LYS A 44 17.34 7.61 9.68
CA LYS A 44 16.68 6.47 9.05
C LYS A 44 15.55 5.99 9.97
N ALA A 45 14.33 5.91 9.44
CA ALA A 45 13.25 5.21 10.12
C ALA A 45 13.61 3.72 10.21
N LYS A 46 13.38 3.12 11.37
CA LYS A 46 13.57 1.68 11.55
C LYS A 46 12.38 0.92 10.99
N GLN A 47 12.61 -0.32 10.57
CA GLN A 47 11.56 -1.17 10.02
C GLN A 47 10.42 -1.38 11.02
N GLU A 48 10.71 -1.48 12.31
CA GLU A 48 9.70 -1.66 13.36
C GLU A 48 8.74 -0.47 13.46
N GLN A 49 9.22 0.74 13.17
CA GLN A 49 8.37 1.95 13.18
C GLN A 49 7.39 1.95 12.01
N ILE A 50 7.81 1.46 10.84
CA ILE A 50 6.94 1.31 9.66
C ILE A 50 5.94 0.17 9.88
N SER A 51 6.40 -0.97 10.41
CA SER A 51 5.54 -2.08 10.78
C SER A 51 4.50 -1.69 11.82
N ALA A 52 4.86 -0.86 12.81
CA ALA A 52 3.92 -0.35 13.81
C ALA A 52 2.84 0.54 13.19
N ILE A 53 3.17 1.35 12.17
CA ILE A 53 2.17 2.11 11.40
C ILE A 53 1.21 1.14 10.70
N ASN A 54 1.74 0.17 9.95
CA ASN A 54 0.92 -0.79 9.21
C ASN A 54 0.01 -1.60 10.14
N GLN A 55 0.54 -2.17 11.22
CA GLN A 55 -0.24 -2.92 12.20
C GLN A 55 -1.35 -2.09 12.82
N ARG A 56 -1.09 -0.81 13.13
CA ARG A 56 -2.10 0.06 13.73
C ARG A 56 -3.21 0.38 12.73
N VAL A 57 -2.85 0.67 11.50
CA VAL A 57 -3.80 0.93 10.41
C VAL A 57 -4.61 -0.33 10.11
N GLU A 58 -3.98 -1.49 10.00
CA GLU A 58 -4.64 -2.79 9.79
C GLU A 58 -5.62 -3.12 10.92
N LYS A 59 -5.25 -2.87 12.18
CA LYS A 59 -6.16 -3.06 13.31
C LYS A 59 -7.39 -2.16 13.22
N GLU A 60 -7.22 -0.93 12.74
CA GLU A 60 -8.33 0.01 12.54
C GLU A 60 -9.17 -0.38 11.32
N LEU A 61 -8.56 -0.90 10.25
CA LEU A 61 -9.27 -1.49 9.12
C LEU A 61 -10.12 -2.68 9.55
N ALA A 62 -9.57 -3.61 10.33
CA ALA A 62 -10.29 -4.77 10.84
C ALA A 62 -11.47 -4.39 11.76
N ARG A 63 -11.38 -3.27 12.48
CA ARG A 63 -12.48 -2.75 13.32
C ARG A 63 -13.63 -2.15 12.52
N ASN A 64 -13.33 -1.57 11.36
CA ASN A 64 -14.31 -0.84 10.54
C ASN A 64 -14.74 -1.62 9.29
N ALA A 65 -14.08 -2.73 8.96
CA ALA A 65 -14.50 -3.64 7.92
C ALA A 65 -15.65 -4.53 8.44
N PRO A 66 -16.73 -4.74 7.68
CA PRO A 66 -17.64 -5.83 7.97
C PRO A 66 -16.82 -7.13 7.96
N ALA A 67 -17.10 -8.05 8.90
CA ALA A 67 -16.43 -9.35 8.99
C ALA A 67 -16.79 -10.24 7.80
N THR A 68 -16.36 -9.88 6.59
CA THR A 68 -16.33 -10.77 5.45
C THR A 68 -15.20 -11.74 5.70
N LYS A 69 -15.54 -13.01 5.92
CA LYS A 69 -14.57 -14.12 5.94
C LYS A 69 -13.55 -13.92 4.81
N PRO A 70 -12.24 -14.09 5.07
CA PRO A 70 -11.24 -13.93 4.02
C PRO A 70 -11.60 -14.87 2.88
N ASP A 71 -11.93 -14.28 1.74
CA ASP A 71 -12.26 -15.05 0.54
C ASP A 71 -11.02 -15.87 0.16
N PRO A 72 -11.14 -17.21 0.01
CA PRO A 72 -10.00 -18.09 -0.29
C PRO A 72 -9.27 -17.74 -1.59
N ARG A 73 -9.82 -16.85 -2.43
CA ARG A 73 -9.21 -16.37 -3.67
C ARG A 73 -8.32 -15.14 -3.47
N ILE A 74 -8.39 -14.47 -2.32
CA ILE A 74 -7.43 -13.42 -1.93
C ILE A 74 -6.18 -14.13 -1.41
N LEU A 75 -5.13 -14.13 -2.21
CA LEU A 75 -3.87 -14.82 -1.89
C LEU A 75 -3.06 -14.01 -0.89
N THR A 76 -2.95 -12.69 -1.10
CA THR A 76 -2.26 -11.77 -0.18
C THR A 76 -2.81 -10.34 -0.30
N VAL A 77 -2.87 -9.65 0.85
CA VAL A 77 -2.99 -8.20 0.96
C VAL A 77 -1.80 -7.71 1.77
N GLY A 78 -1.08 -6.70 1.28
CA GLY A 78 0.06 -6.13 1.98
C GLY A 78 0.20 -4.64 1.75
N THR A 79 1.00 -3.98 2.59
CA THR A 79 1.34 -2.56 2.43
C THR A 79 2.86 -2.41 2.34
N VAL A 80 3.33 -1.82 1.26
CA VAL A 80 4.75 -1.52 1.01
C VAL A 80 4.91 -0.04 0.70
N GLY A 81 6.12 0.51 0.67
CA GLY A 81 6.29 1.91 0.28
C GLY A 81 7.66 2.48 0.57
N PRO A 82 8.11 3.47 -0.20
CA PRO A 82 9.37 4.15 0.08
C PRO A 82 9.26 4.97 1.38
N VAL A 83 10.38 5.06 2.08
CA VAL A 83 10.56 5.88 3.28
C VAL A 83 11.73 6.83 3.05
N GLY A 84 11.56 8.10 3.38
CA GLY A 84 12.63 9.07 3.19
C GLY A 84 12.37 10.44 3.79
N ASP A 85 13.37 11.30 3.71
CA ASP A 85 13.27 12.69 4.16
C ASP A 85 12.39 13.52 3.22
N VAL A 86 11.42 14.19 3.81
CA VAL A 86 10.44 15.02 3.12
C VAL A 86 10.48 16.43 3.70
N LYS A 87 10.30 17.42 2.82
CA LYS A 87 10.15 18.84 3.20
C LYS A 87 8.79 19.31 2.71
N SER A 88 7.97 19.89 3.59
CA SER A 88 6.71 20.53 3.20
C SER A 88 6.97 21.91 2.57
N LYS A 89 6.00 22.42 1.79
CA LYS A 89 6.02 23.80 1.29
C LYS A 89 6.09 24.84 2.42
N LYS A 90 5.58 24.51 3.61
CA LYS A 90 5.65 25.35 4.83
C LYS A 90 7.01 25.28 5.55
N GLY A 91 7.98 24.54 5.02
CA GLY A 91 9.34 24.45 5.57
C GLY A 91 9.57 23.34 6.59
N GLU A 92 8.53 22.66 7.06
CA GLU A 92 8.65 21.52 7.98
C GLU A 92 9.39 20.36 7.31
N ARG A 93 10.39 19.78 8.00
CA ARG A 93 11.16 18.60 7.55
C ARG A 93 10.87 17.41 8.44
N PHE A 94 10.63 16.25 7.85
CA PHE A 94 10.31 15.02 8.58
C PHE A 94 10.61 13.79 7.72
N VAL A 95 10.65 12.61 8.34
CA VAL A 95 10.71 11.34 7.60
C VAL A 95 9.30 10.88 7.27
N GLY A 96 9.04 10.68 5.99
CA GLY A 96 7.76 10.26 5.44
C GLY A 96 7.78 8.84 4.91
N TYR A 97 6.68 8.12 5.09
CA TYR A 97 6.39 6.82 4.52
C TYR A 97 5.25 6.97 3.50
N MET A 98 5.44 6.50 2.26
CA MET A 98 4.41 6.55 1.22
C MET A 98 3.84 5.15 0.95
N PRO A 99 2.75 4.75 1.62
CA PRO A 99 2.22 3.41 1.50
C PRO A 99 1.56 3.14 0.13
N VAL A 100 1.70 1.90 -0.31
CA VAL A 100 1.13 1.29 -1.50
C VAL A 100 0.52 -0.03 -1.06
N VAL A 101 -0.77 -0.18 -1.31
CA VAL A 101 -1.50 -1.41 -1.06
C VAL A 101 -1.26 -2.35 -2.23
N VAL A 102 -0.88 -3.58 -1.92
CA VAL A 102 -0.69 -4.67 -2.88
C VAL A 102 -1.76 -5.71 -2.62
N VAL A 103 -2.53 -6.05 -3.66
CA VAL A 103 -3.51 -7.14 -3.61
C VAL A 103 -3.14 -8.16 -4.67
N ARG A 104 -3.01 -9.42 -4.26
CA ARG A 104 -2.85 -10.55 -5.17
C ARG A 104 -4.00 -11.52 -4.97
N ALA A 105 -4.70 -11.85 -6.06
CA ALA A 105 -5.85 -12.73 -5.99
C ALA A 105 -6.10 -13.48 -7.30
N ALA A 106 -6.73 -14.65 -7.20
CA ALA A 106 -7.25 -15.40 -8.35
C ALA A 106 -8.63 -14.86 -8.77
N TYR A 107 -8.68 -13.57 -9.09
CA TYR A 107 -9.86 -12.82 -9.53
C TYR A 107 -9.55 -12.09 -10.86
N PRO A 108 -10.55 -11.70 -11.67
CA PRO A 108 -10.33 -10.84 -12.83
C PRO A 108 -9.56 -9.57 -12.46
N ALA A 109 -8.67 -9.09 -13.34
CA ALA A 109 -7.79 -7.95 -13.08
C ALA A 109 -8.55 -6.72 -12.57
N GLU A 110 -9.67 -6.38 -13.20
CA GLU A 110 -10.53 -5.25 -12.81
C GLU A 110 -11.06 -5.35 -11.37
N ALA A 111 -11.37 -6.56 -10.91
CA ALA A 111 -11.83 -6.79 -9.54
C ALA A 111 -10.68 -6.65 -8.55
N VAL A 112 -9.47 -7.08 -8.93
CA VAL A 112 -8.25 -6.91 -8.12
C VAL A 112 -7.86 -5.44 -8.04
N ASP A 113 -7.94 -4.69 -9.13
CA ASP A 113 -7.70 -3.24 -9.18
C ASP A 113 -8.70 -2.46 -8.32
N ARG A 114 -9.99 -2.79 -8.44
CA ARG A 114 -11.03 -2.19 -7.60
C ARG A 114 -10.81 -2.50 -6.12
N ALA A 115 -10.44 -3.74 -5.79
CA ALA A 115 -10.14 -4.12 -4.41
C ALA A 115 -8.93 -3.35 -3.87
N ALA A 116 -7.83 -3.24 -4.64
CA ALA A 116 -6.66 -2.48 -4.25
C ALA A 116 -6.99 -1.00 -4.02
N GLY A 117 -7.81 -0.39 -4.88
CA GLY A 117 -8.27 0.99 -4.72
C GLY A 117 -9.14 1.19 -3.48
N LEU A 118 -10.09 0.28 -3.21
CA LEU A 118 -10.95 0.34 -2.02
C LEU A 118 -10.15 0.18 -0.73
N ILE A 119 -9.20 -0.76 -0.69
CA ILE A 119 -8.33 -0.98 0.48
C ILE A 119 -7.39 0.22 0.66
N ALA A 120 -6.84 0.79 -0.41
CA ALA A 120 -6.01 2.00 -0.33
C ALA A 120 -6.79 3.21 0.21
N ALA A 121 -8.05 3.39 -0.22
CA ALA A 121 -8.92 4.44 0.31
C ALA A 121 -9.29 4.21 1.78
N ALA A 122 -9.54 2.96 2.18
CA ALA A 122 -9.78 2.61 3.57
C ALA A 122 -8.53 2.83 4.44
N TYR A 123 -7.36 2.44 3.93
CA TYR A 123 -6.07 2.64 4.57
C TYR A 123 -5.83 4.12 4.82
N TYR A 124 -6.09 4.99 3.83
CA TYR A 124 -6.01 6.44 3.99
C TYR A 124 -6.86 6.93 5.17
N ARG A 125 -8.15 6.55 5.21
CA ARG A 125 -9.07 6.97 6.28
C ARG A 125 -8.61 6.49 7.65
N ALA A 126 -8.13 5.26 7.75
CA ALA A 126 -7.61 4.69 8.99
C ALA A 126 -6.31 5.37 9.43
N ALA A 127 -5.39 5.67 8.50
CA ALA A 127 -4.15 6.38 8.77
C ALA A 127 -4.40 7.80 9.30
N GLN A 128 -5.37 8.53 8.74
CA GLN A 128 -5.70 9.88 9.18
C GLN A 128 -6.16 9.98 10.65
N LYS A 129 -6.74 8.91 11.21
CA LYS A 129 -7.16 8.88 12.62
C LYS A 129 -5.99 8.87 13.60
N HIS A 130 -4.81 8.43 13.17
CA HIS A 130 -3.69 8.15 14.06
C HIS A 130 -2.40 8.89 13.70
N TYR A 131 -2.27 9.31 12.45
CA TYR A 131 -1.03 9.87 11.93
C TYR A 131 -1.27 11.16 11.15
N LYS A 132 -0.24 12.00 11.08
CA LYS A 132 -0.21 13.14 10.19
C LYS A 132 0.01 12.65 8.76
N VAL A 133 -1.03 12.75 7.95
CA VAL A 133 -1.03 12.40 6.52
C VAL A 133 -0.90 13.67 5.70
N VAL A 134 0.06 13.73 4.79
CA VAL A 134 0.39 14.91 3.98
C VAL A 134 0.30 14.55 2.49
N PRO A 135 -0.58 15.20 1.70
CA PRO A 135 -0.61 15.01 0.25
C PRO A 135 0.73 15.37 -0.40
N VAL A 136 1.13 14.65 -1.45
CA VAL A 136 2.40 14.94 -2.15
C VAL A 136 2.45 16.35 -2.76
N THR A 137 1.29 16.92 -3.08
CA THR A 137 1.14 18.29 -3.58
C THR A 137 1.49 19.37 -2.54
N GLU A 138 1.50 19.03 -1.24
CA GLU A 138 1.92 19.92 -0.15
C GLU A 138 3.42 19.83 0.14
N LEU A 139 4.13 18.94 -0.56
CA LEU A 139 5.56 18.77 -0.43
C LEU A 139 6.30 19.78 -1.32
N ALA A 140 7.44 20.26 -0.83
CA ALA A 140 8.35 21.05 -1.63
C ALA A 140 9.00 20.14 -2.66
N ASN A 141 9.06 20.58 -3.92
CA ASN A 141 9.86 19.93 -4.95
C ASN A 141 11.31 19.86 -4.43
N GLN A 142 11.80 18.67 -4.10
CA GLN A 142 13.23 18.51 -3.83
C GLN A 142 13.94 18.42 -5.18
N PRO A 143 14.90 19.32 -5.50
CA PRO A 143 15.87 18.97 -6.52
C PRO A 143 16.59 17.70 -6.04
N ARG A 144 16.60 16.65 -6.87
CA ARG A 144 17.43 15.46 -6.61
C ARG A 144 18.84 15.97 -6.36
N LYS A 145 19.38 15.75 -5.16
CA LYS A 145 20.84 15.81 -4.98
C LYS A 145 21.43 14.66 -5.79
N THR A 146 21.74 14.91 -7.06
CA THR A 146 22.75 14.14 -7.77
C THR A 146 24.06 14.38 -7.03
N LYS A 147 24.48 13.41 -6.23
CA LYS A 147 25.82 13.42 -5.66
C LYS A 147 26.78 13.18 -6.84
N PRO A 148 27.81 14.02 -7.05
CA PRO A 148 28.86 13.75 -8.03
C PRO A 148 29.63 12.48 -7.67
#